data_AF-A0A958DV74-F1
#
_entry.id   AF-A0A958DV74-F1
#
_cell.length_a   1.000
_cell.length_b   1.000
_cell.length_c   1.000
_cell.angle_alpha   90.00
_cell.angle_beta   90.00
_cell.angle_gamma   90.00
#
_symmetry.space_group_name_H-M   'P 1'
#
loop_
_entity.id
_entity.type
_entity.pdbx_description
1 polymer ?
#
loop_
_entity_poly.entity_id
_entity_poly.type
_entity_poly.pdbx_seq_one_letter_code
_entity_poly.pdbx_strand_id
1 'polypeptide(L)'
;MKKRYVCMVALLWWSICAHAAFDFPAYSARHAALSNSYLAAPGRDGFLLNPALSANAAGFYAALNYSRLFNLAELRYTNGIFSLPLRDWGVGASVESFGGNLYSETRITLNAARVMLSDRLSAGFSAHLYRISVENYESTGTFGVSVGLLYSLSEQWQIGAAIENINQPELNGYAEELPQAMRIGVAYQPVAALQAFLSVEKDRWYAPEVAVGVSYQISEQLAIQSGYNTQADKPSAGVQFSAMQLDIGYAMQYHFDLGETHFFSVAFHR
;
A
#
# COMPACT_ATOMS: atom_id res chain seq x y z
N MET A 1 -31.85 18.27 -34.47
CA MET A 1 -31.46 17.07 -33.70
C MET A 1 -30.02 16.60 -33.93
N LYS A 2 -29.31 16.98 -35.02
CA LYS A 2 -27.93 16.51 -35.29
C LYS A 2 -26.79 17.17 -34.48
N LYS A 3 -27.01 18.32 -33.84
CA LYS A 3 -25.95 19.05 -33.09
C LYS A 3 -25.67 18.52 -31.67
N ARG A 4 -26.58 17.73 -31.07
CA ARG A 4 -26.42 17.23 -29.69
C ARG A 4 -25.48 16.02 -29.59
N TYR A 5 -25.37 15.22 -30.65
CA TYR A 5 -24.49 14.04 -30.68
C TYR A 5 -23.00 14.41 -30.80
N VAL A 6 -22.68 15.55 -31.40
CA VAL A 6 -21.29 16.01 -31.57
C VAL A 6 -20.66 16.40 -30.22
N CYS A 7 -21.43 16.97 -29.28
CA CYS A 7 -20.94 17.26 -27.93
C CYS A 7 -20.71 15.98 -27.10
N MET A 8 -21.51 14.94 -27.27
CA MET A 8 -21.35 13.67 -26.55
C MET A 8 -20.11 12.90 -27.03
N VAL A 9 -19.83 12.93 -28.35
CA VAL A 9 -18.62 12.32 -28.94
C VAL A 9 -17.36 13.14 -28.60
N ALA A 10 -17.47 14.47 -28.51
CA ALA A 10 -16.35 15.32 -28.06
C ALA A 10 -16.05 15.17 -26.55
N LEU A 11 -17.07 14.94 -25.71
CA LEU A 11 -16.90 14.63 -24.29
C LEU A 11 -16.24 13.25 -24.07
N LEU A 12 -16.51 12.27 -24.95
CA LEU A 12 -15.83 10.97 -24.94
C LEU A 12 -14.40 11.04 -25.49
N TRP A 13 -14.08 12.00 -26.37
CA TRP A 13 -12.70 12.24 -26.83
C TRP A 13 -11.82 12.97 -25.81
N TRP A 14 -12.46 13.59 -24.82
CA TRP A 14 -11.83 14.14 -23.61
C TRP A 14 -11.84 13.15 -22.44
N SER A 15 -11.96 11.85 -22.73
CA SER A 15 -11.62 10.81 -21.77
C SER A 15 -10.12 10.92 -21.49
N ILE A 16 -9.80 11.71 -20.47
CA ILE A 16 -8.54 11.76 -19.76
C ILE A 16 -8.03 10.31 -19.67
N CYS A 17 -6.79 10.06 -20.07
CA CYS A 17 -6.13 8.79 -19.76
C CYS A 17 -6.21 8.61 -18.25
N ALA A 18 -7.18 7.83 -17.79
CA ALA A 18 -7.40 7.54 -16.39
C ALA A 18 -6.32 6.53 -15.99
N HIS A 19 -5.14 7.04 -15.66
CA HIS A 19 -4.05 6.27 -15.09
C HIS A 19 -4.39 5.99 -13.63
N ALA A 20 -5.23 4.98 -13.40
CA ALA A 20 -5.73 4.61 -12.08
C ALA A 20 -5.69 3.10 -11.80
N ALA A 21 -5.34 2.28 -12.80
CA ALA A 21 -5.24 0.85 -12.60
C ALA A 21 -4.15 0.54 -11.56
N PHE A 22 -4.49 -0.27 -10.57
CA PHE A 22 -3.64 -0.69 -9.46
C PHE A 22 -3.17 0.43 -8.53
N ASP A 23 -3.86 1.57 -8.51
CA ASP A 23 -3.66 2.65 -7.53
C ASP A 23 -4.55 2.44 -6.29
N PHE A 24 -4.05 1.66 -5.32
CA PHE A 24 -4.79 1.29 -4.12
C PHE A 24 -4.53 2.27 -2.97
N PRO A 25 -5.57 2.78 -2.28
CA PRO A 25 -5.40 3.81 -1.27
C PRO A 25 -4.69 3.33 0.00
N ALA A 26 -4.80 2.04 0.36
CA ALA A 26 -4.07 1.43 1.48
C ALA A 26 -4.24 -0.10 1.49
N TYR A 27 -3.20 -0.80 1.96
CA TYR A 27 -3.13 -2.27 1.99
C TYR A 27 -3.75 -2.91 3.25
N SER A 28 -3.75 -2.22 4.37
CA SER A 28 -4.34 -2.70 5.62
C SER A 28 -4.92 -1.53 6.40
N ALA A 29 -5.65 -1.81 7.48
CA ALA A 29 -6.15 -0.79 8.39
C ALA A 29 -5.01 0.06 8.96
N ARG A 30 -3.85 -0.53 9.26
CA ARG A 30 -2.66 0.22 9.72
C ARG A 30 -2.15 1.17 8.65
N HIS A 31 -1.99 0.66 7.42
CA HIS A 31 -1.59 1.48 6.28
C HIS A 31 -2.55 2.65 6.08
N ALA A 32 -3.85 2.39 6.17
CA ALA A 32 -4.88 3.40 6.04
C ALA A 32 -4.84 4.45 7.16
N ALA A 33 -4.73 4.01 8.42
CA ALA A 33 -4.70 4.89 9.60
C ALA A 33 -3.46 5.78 9.68
N LEU A 34 -2.36 5.36 9.07
CA LEU A 34 -1.11 6.13 8.98
C LEU A 34 -0.96 6.81 7.61
N SER A 35 -2.01 6.84 6.78
CA SER A 35 -1.98 7.43 5.43
C SER A 35 -0.80 6.97 4.57
N ASN A 36 -0.44 5.68 4.64
CA ASN A 36 0.72 5.05 3.97
C ASN A 36 2.09 5.66 4.30
N SER A 37 2.22 6.46 5.37
CA SER A 37 3.51 7.05 5.77
C SER A 37 4.50 6.03 6.34
N TYR A 38 4.05 4.80 6.58
CA TYR A 38 4.78 3.68 7.19
C TYR A 38 5.78 3.00 6.21
N LEU A 39 6.59 3.80 5.51
CA LEU A 39 7.58 3.33 4.53
C LEU A 39 8.92 2.91 5.18
N ALA A 40 9.22 3.49 6.34
CA ALA A 40 10.55 3.48 6.96
C ALA A 40 10.56 2.79 8.33
N ALA A 41 9.57 1.95 8.62
CA ALA A 41 9.50 1.22 9.88
C ALA A 41 9.22 -0.26 9.65
N PRO A 42 9.82 -1.16 10.44
CA PRO A 42 9.76 -2.58 10.19
C PRO A 42 8.38 -3.07 10.61
N GLY A 43 7.69 -3.74 9.68
CA GLY A 43 6.34 -4.26 9.90
C GLY A 43 6.09 -5.47 9.04
N ARG A 44 5.24 -6.38 9.52
CA ARG A 44 4.98 -7.68 8.90
C ARG A 44 4.24 -7.57 7.57
N ASP A 45 3.41 -6.54 7.40
CA ASP A 45 2.70 -6.20 6.17
C ASP A 45 3.35 -5.06 5.37
N GLY A 46 4.47 -4.50 5.84
CA GLY A 46 5.10 -3.31 5.25
C GLY A 46 5.75 -3.52 3.89
N PHE A 47 6.00 -4.78 3.47
CA PHE A 47 6.68 -5.07 2.22
C PHE A 47 5.93 -4.61 0.96
N LEU A 48 4.62 -4.37 1.08
CA LEU A 48 3.80 -3.81 0.01
C LEU A 48 4.06 -2.31 -0.22
N LEU A 49 4.53 -1.58 0.78
CA LEU A 49 5.00 -0.21 0.63
C LEU A 49 6.49 -0.14 0.29
N ASN A 50 7.30 -0.92 1.01
CA ASN A 50 8.74 -0.97 0.84
C ASN A 50 9.23 -2.41 0.97
N PRO A 51 9.70 -3.04 -0.13
CA PRO A 51 10.14 -4.42 -0.14
C PRO A 51 11.15 -4.80 0.95
N ALA A 52 11.96 -3.86 1.45
CA ALA A 52 12.96 -4.11 2.49
C ALA A 52 12.37 -4.36 3.89
N LEU A 53 11.10 -3.98 4.14
CA LEU A 53 10.52 -4.04 5.49
C LEU A 53 10.28 -5.47 5.98
N SER A 54 10.16 -6.45 5.08
CA SER A 54 10.05 -7.87 5.45
C SER A 54 11.35 -8.46 5.99
N ALA A 55 12.50 -7.81 5.79
CA ALA A 55 13.81 -8.34 6.20
C ALA A 55 13.88 -8.65 7.70
N ASN A 56 13.14 -7.88 8.51
CA ASN A 56 13.08 -8.02 9.97
C ASN A 56 11.78 -8.70 10.44
N ALA A 57 11.13 -9.49 9.60
CA ALA A 57 9.93 -10.23 9.99
C ALA A 57 10.25 -11.20 11.15
N ALA A 58 9.74 -10.88 12.34
CA ALA A 58 10.06 -11.61 13.58
C ALA A 58 9.39 -12.99 13.70
N GLY A 59 8.73 -13.48 12.65
CA GLY A 59 7.97 -14.72 12.70
C GLY A 59 6.97 -14.90 11.56
N PHE A 60 6.15 -15.93 11.67
CA PHE A 60 5.07 -16.18 10.73
C PHE A 60 4.04 -15.05 10.83
N TYR A 61 3.49 -14.63 9.69
CA TYR A 61 2.42 -13.66 9.62
C TYR A 61 1.47 -14.02 8.48
N ALA A 62 0.18 -13.92 8.74
CA ALA A 62 -0.86 -13.98 7.73
C ALA A 62 -1.92 -12.93 8.05
N ALA A 63 -2.41 -12.20 7.06
CA ALA A 63 -3.47 -11.22 7.24
C ALA A 63 -4.49 -11.28 6.12
N LEU A 64 -5.72 -10.91 6.46
CA LEU A 64 -6.80 -10.62 5.53
C LEU A 64 -7.27 -9.19 5.76
N ASN A 65 -7.41 -8.46 4.66
CA ASN A 65 -7.80 -7.06 4.68
C ASN A 65 -9.00 -6.84 3.76
N TYR A 66 -9.90 -5.96 4.19
CA TYR A 66 -11.14 -5.64 3.49
C TYR A 66 -11.44 -4.15 3.57
N SER A 67 -11.82 -3.55 2.45
CA SER A 67 -12.40 -2.21 2.41
C SER A 67 -13.38 -2.05 1.25
N ARG A 68 -14.24 -1.03 1.38
CA ARG A 68 -15.07 -0.49 0.30
C ARG A 68 -14.74 0.99 0.17
N LEU A 69 -14.06 1.36 -0.90
CA LEU A 69 -13.70 2.76 -1.13
C LEU A 69 -14.97 3.58 -1.27
N PHE A 70 -15.06 4.67 -0.49
CA PHE A 70 -16.20 5.59 -0.47
C PHE A 70 -17.55 4.90 -0.16
N ASN A 71 -17.47 3.76 0.53
CA ASN A 71 -18.60 2.88 0.83
C ASN A 71 -19.36 2.37 -0.42
N LEU A 72 -18.71 2.35 -1.59
CA LEU A 72 -19.27 1.83 -2.84
C LEU A 72 -19.01 0.33 -2.96
N ALA A 73 -20.03 -0.43 -3.35
CA ALA A 73 -19.95 -1.89 -3.45
C ALA A 73 -19.04 -2.34 -4.61
N GLU A 74 -19.00 -1.53 -5.66
CA GLU A 74 -18.21 -1.72 -6.88
C GLU A 74 -16.72 -1.47 -6.63
N LEU A 75 -16.38 -0.60 -5.67
CA LEU A 75 -15.01 -0.27 -5.29
C LEU A 75 -14.56 -1.10 -4.08
N ARG A 76 -14.83 -2.39 -4.13
CA ARG A 76 -14.39 -3.33 -3.10
C ARG A 76 -12.91 -3.61 -3.30
N TYR A 77 -12.13 -3.48 -2.24
CA TYR A 77 -10.73 -3.89 -2.18
C TYR A 77 -10.55 -4.96 -1.12
N THR A 78 -9.84 -6.03 -1.47
CA THR A 78 -9.50 -7.12 -0.56
C THR A 78 -8.08 -7.57 -0.81
N ASN A 79 -7.37 -7.98 0.24
CA ASN A 79 -6.12 -8.69 0.04
C ASN A 79 -5.88 -9.73 1.13
N GLY A 80 -5.04 -10.70 0.77
CA GLY A 80 -4.37 -11.60 1.70
C GLY A 80 -2.88 -11.34 1.68
N ILE A 81 -2.26 -11.29 2.85
CA ILE A 81 -0.82 -11.07 3.03
C ILE A 81 -0.26 -12.25 3.81
N PHE A 82 0.94 -12.68 3.44
CA PHE A 82 1.67 -13.73 4.09
C PHE A 82 3.15 -13.34 4.18
N SER A 83 3.79 -13.55 5.33
CA SER A 83 5.25 -13.38 5.44
C SER A 83 5.85 -14.36 6.43
N LEU A 84 7.08 -14.78 6.18
CA LEU A 84 7.85 -15.60 7.10
C LEU A 84 9.34 -15.28 7.04
N PRO A 85 10.07 -15.46 8.15
CA PRO A 85 11.53 -15.52 8.12
C PRO A 85 12.00 -16.88 7.57
N LEU A 86 12.94 -16.83 6.63
CA LEU A 86 13.69 -17.94 6.07
C LEU A 86 15.19 -17.70 6.26
N ARG A 87 15.74 -18.15 7.38
CA ARG A 87 17.15 -17.93 7.77
C ARG A 87 17.45 -16.42 7.80
N ASP A 88 18.37 -15.95 6.96
CA ASP A 88 18.76 -14.55 6.85
C ASP A 88 17.82 -13.71 5.96
N TRP A 89 16.77 -14.31 5.42
CA TRP A 89 15.84 -13.68 4.51
C TRP A 89 14.47 -13.53 5.15
N GLY A 90 13.83 -12.39 4.94
CA GLY A 90 12.38 -12.26 5.07
C GLY A 90 11.75 -12.51 3.71
N VAL A 91 10.74 -13.37 3.63
CA VAL A 91 9.97 -13.56 2.40
C VAL A 91 8.50 -13.25 2.64
N GLY A 92 7.84 -12.75 1.60
CA GLY A 92 6.43 -12.39 1.65
C GLY A 92 5.70 -12.75 0.36
N ALA A 93 4.39 -12.92 0.47
CA ALA A 93 3.49 -13.04 -0.66
C ALA A 93 2.20 -12.28 -0.37
N SER A 94 1.59 -11.70 -1.40
CA SER A 94 0.24 -11.15 -1.32
C SER A 94 -0.60 -11.53 -2.54
N VAL A 95 -1.91 -11.56 -2.33
CA VAL A 95 -2.90 -11.55 -3.41
C VAL A 95 -3.87 -10.42 -3.10
N GLU A 96 -3.98 -9.49 -4.02
CA GLU A 96 -4.80 -8.28 -3.91
C GLU A 96 -5.83 -8.30 -5.02
N SER A 97 -7.06 -7.93 -4.69
CA SER A 97 -8.17 -7.87 -5.63
C SER A 97 -8.97 -6.60 -5.40
N PHE A 98 -9.24 -5.89 -6.49
CA PHE A 98 -10.04 -4.68 -6.53
C PHE A 98 -11.15 -4.80 -7.57
N GLY A 99 -12.31 -4.21 -7.28
CA GLY A 99 -13.42 -4.12 -8.20
C GLY A 99 -14.52 -5.18 -7.97
N GLY A 100 -15.32 -5.40 -9.01
CA GLY A 100 -16.51 -6.24 -9.02
C GLY A 100 -16.60 -7.15 -10.24
N ASN A 101 -17.82 -7.50 -10.63
CA ASN A 101 -18.05 -8.47 -11.72
C ASN A 101 -17.75 -7.87 -13.10
N LEU A 102 -18.00 -6.58 -13.28
CA LEU A 102 -17.82 -5.89 -14.56
C LEU A 102 -16.36 -5.54 -14.84
N TYR A 103 -15.61 -5.25 -13.78
CA TYR A 103 -14.22 -4.83 -13.82
C TYR A 103 -13.52 -5.34 -12.57
N SER A 104 -12.41 -6.05 -12.75
CA SER A 104 -11.59 -6.50 -11.63
C SER A 104 -10.10 -6.39 -11.94
N GLU A 105 -9.35 -5.93 -10.95
CA GLU A 105 -7.90 -5.94 -10.93
C GLU A 105 -7.43 -7.00 -9.94
N THR A 106 -6.43 -7.78 -10.34
CA THR A 106 -5.74 -8.73 -9.46
C THR A 106 -4.25 -8.48 -9.51
N ARG A 107 -3.64 -8.32 -8.33
CA ARG A 107 -2.19 -8.25 -8.18
C ARG A 107 -1.70 -9.38 -7.28
N ILE A 108 -0.73 -10.14 -7.77
CA ILE A 108 -0.01 -11.13 -6.97
C ILE A 108 1.40 -10.61 -6.75
N THR A 109 1.82 -10.50 -5.50
CA THR A 109 3.16 -10.04 -5.16
C THR A 109 3.94 -11.17 -4.49
N LEU A 110 5.19 -11.35 -4.89
CA LEU A 110 6.19 -12.14 -4.16
C LEU A 110 7.33 -11.22 -3.74
N ASN A 111 7.78 -11.35 -2.51
CA ASN A 111 8.78 -10.48 -1.91
C ASN A 111 9.89 -11.30 -1.26
N ALA A 112 11.12 -10.79 -1.35
CA ALA A 112 12.21 -11.26 -0.53
C ALA A 112 13.13 -10.09 -0.15
N ALA A 113 13.57 -10.09 1.10
CA ALA A 113 14.45 -9.07 1.64
C ALA A 113 15.47 -9.68 2.60
N ARG A 114 16.58 -8.98 2.78
CA ARG A 114 17.68 -9.44 3.62
C ARG A 114 18.30 -8.27 4.36
N VAL A 115 18.67 -8.55 5.61
CA VAL A 115 19.47 -7.66 6.45
C VAL A 115 20.95 -7.77 6.06
N MET A 116 21.62 -6.63 5.98
CA MET A 116 22.98 -6.42 5.52
C MET A 116 23.69 -5.38 6.41
N LEU A 117 25.00 -5.22 6.22
CA LEU A 117 25.83 -4.22 6.93
C LEU A 117 25.66 -4.24 8.46
N SER A 118 25.81 -5.42 9.08
CA SER A 118 25.72 -5.58 10.55
C SER A 118 24.42 -5.01 11.12
N ASP A 119 23.28 -5.43 10.56
CA ASP A 119 21.93 -5.09 11.01
C ASP A 119 21.50 -3.62 10.82
N ARG A 120 22.27 -2.85 10.05
CA ARG A 120 21.94 -1.43 9.77
C ARG A 120 21.26 -1.18 8.43
N LEU A 121 21.43 -2.05 7.45
CA LEU A 121 20.83 -1.87 6.13
C LEU A 121 20.02 -3.10 5.77
N SER A 122 18.78 -2.93 5.40
CA SER A 122 17.98 -3.98 4.76
C SER A 122 17.73 -3.61 3.31
N ALA A 123 17.79 -4.60 2.42
CA ALA A 123 17.43 -4.45 1.03
C ALA A 123 16.41 -5.51 0.66
N GLY A 124 15.44 -5.15 -0.16
CA GLY A 124 14.40 -6.06 -0.62
C GLY A 124 14.01 -5.85 -2.07
N PHE A 125 13.44 -6.89 -2.65
CA PHE A 125 12.82 -6.84 -3.96
C PHE A 125 11.44 -7.48 -3.91
N SER A 126 10.55 -6.99 -4.75
CA SER A 126 9.24 -7.57 -4.98
C SER A 126 8.99 -7.77 -6.47
N ALA A 127 8.35 -8.88 -6.81
CA ALA A 127 7.90 -9.22 -8.14
C ALA A 127 6.38 -9.24 -8.15
N HIS A 128 5.77 -8.60 -9.15
CA HIS A 128 4.33 -8.37 -9.21
C HIS A 128 3.78 -8.95 -10.52
N LEU A 129 2.71 -9.74 -10.42
CA LEU A 129 1.89 -10.14 -11.57
C LEU A 129 0.58 -9.38 -11.52
N TYR A 130 0.35 -8.58 -12.54
CA TYR A 130 -0.84 -7.76 -12.70
C TYR A 130 -1.79 -8.41 -13.69
N ARG A 131 -3.08 -8.40 -13.38
CA ARG A 131 -4.13 -8.87 -14.28
C ARG A 131 -5.36 -7.97 -14.17
N ILE A 132 -5.83 -7.49 -15.32
CA ILE A 132 -7.12 -6.81 -15.44
C ILE A 132 -8.09 -7.73 -16.17
N SER A 133 -9.32 -7.78 -15.68
CA SER A 133 -10.43 -8.46 -16.34
C SER A 133 -11.60 -7.50 -16.46
N VAL A 134 -12.16 -7.42 -17.67
CA VAL A 134 -13.34 -6.60 -17.98
C VAL A 134 -14.37 -7.50 -18.64
N GLU A 135 -15.62 -7.39 -18.24
CA GLU A 135 -16.70 -8.21 -18.82
C GLU A 135 -16.79 -7.98 -20.33
N ASN A 136 -16.86 -9.08 -21.10
CA ASN A 136 -16.90 -9.10 -22.56
C ASN A 136 -15.60 -8.70 -23.29
N TYR A 137 -14.47 -8.55 -22.58
CA TYR A 137 -13.15 -8.32 -23.17
C TYR A 137 -12.15 -9.39 -22.72
N GLU A 138 -11.06 -9.55 -23.48
CA GLU A 138 -9.96 -10.43 -23.07
C GLU A 138 -9.23 -9.85 -21.85
N SER A 139 -8.89 -10.72 -20.89
CA SER A 139 -8.05 -10.30 -19.77
C SER A 139 -6.65 -9.96 -20.27
N THR A 140 -6.10 -8.84 -19.80
CA THR A 140 -4.70 -8.47 -20.04
C THR A 140 -3.93 -8.52 -18.73
N GLY A 141 -2.61 -8.64 -18.83
CA GLY A 141 -1.73 -8.69 -17.68
C GLY A 141 -0.30 -8.32 -18.03
N THR A 142 0.47 -8.00 -17.00
CA THR A 142 1.86 -7.56 -17.12
C THR A 142 2.64 -7.89 -15.85
N PHE A 143 3.96 -7.71 -15.90
CA PHE A 143 4.87 -8.06 -14.81
C PHE A 143 5.66 -6.85 -14.35
N GLY A 144 5.60 -6.55 -13.05
CA GLY A 144 6.35 -5.46 -12.44
C GLY A 144 7.42 -5.93 -11.46
N VAL A 145 8.42 -5.08 -11.26
CA VAL A 145 9.49 -5.28 -10.27
C VAL A 145 9.61 -4.04 -9.41
N SER A 146 9.72 -4.25 -8.11
CA SER A 146 9.92 -3.18 -7.13
C SER A 146 11.13 -3.47 -6.26
N VAL A 147 11.80 -2.42 -5.80
CA VAL A 147 12.99 -2.52 -4.94
C VAL A 147 12.86 -1.59 -3.75
N GLY A 148 13.48 -1.97 -2.64
CA GLY A 148 13.39 -1.25 -1.39
C GLY A 148 14.68 -1.28 -0.58
N LEU A 149 14.90 -0.23 0.19
CA LEU A 149 15.96 -0.08 1.16
C LEU A 149 15.38 0.41 2.48
N LEU A 150 15.97 -0.04 3.59
CA LEU A 150 15.71 0.44 4.94
C LEU A 150 17.05 0.58 5.66
N TYR A 151 17.34 1.76 6.18
CA TYR A 151 18.57 2.06 6.90
C TYR A 151 18.27 2.51 8.33
N SER A 152 18.84 1.79 9.29
CA SER A 152 18.77 2.12 10.72
C SER A 152 19.92 3.05 11.09
N LEU A 153 19.61 4.35 11.20
CA LEU A 153 20.58 5.37 11.60
C LEU A 153 20.92 5.26 13.10
N SER A 154 19.92 4.93 13.92
CA SER A 154 20.02 4.63 15.34
C SER A 154 18.83 3.76 15.76
N GLU A 155 18.74 3.41 17.05
CA GLU A 155 17.57 2.70 17.59
C GLU A 155 16.26 3.50 17.43
N GLN A 156 16.35 4.83 17.36
CA GLN A 156 15.19 5.72 17.27
C GLN A 156 14.88 6.20 15.85
N TRP A 157 15.84 6.13 14.93
CA TRP A 157 15.74 6.75 13.61
C TRP A 157 15.98 5.72 12.51
N GLN A 158 15.01 5.63 11.61
CA GLN A 158 15.09 4.77 10.43
C GLN A 158 14.71 5.57 9.18
N ILE A 159 15.38 5.25 8.07
CA ILE A 159 15.17 5.88 6.77
C ILE A 159 14.82 4.79 5.77
N GLY A 160 13.72 4.97 5.06
CA GLY A 160 13.24 4.03 4.04
C GLY A 160 13.27 4.69 2.67
N ALA A 161 13.58 3.91 1.64
CA ALA A 161 13.39 4.30 0.26
C ALA A 161 12.86 3.12 -0.54
N ALA A 162 11.93 3.36 -1.45
CA ALA A 162 11.39 2.32 -2.32
C ALA A 162 11.11 2.88 -3.72
N ILE A 163 11.26 2.03 -4.72
CA ILE A 163 10.85 2.29 -6.09
C ILE A 163 9.91 1.16 -6.50
N GLU A 164 8.66 1.51 -6.75
CA GLU A 164 7.65 0.59 -7.27
C GLU A 164 7.71 0.55 -8.80
N ASN A 165 7.57 -0.65 -9.38
CA ASN A 165 7.50 -0.83 -10.83
C ASN A 165 8.67 -0.17 -11.59
N ILE A 166 9.91 -0.45 -11.15
CA ILE A 166 11.15 0.10 -11.73
C ILE A 166 11.28 -0.20 -13.22
N ASN A 167 10.67 -1.29 -13.69
CA ASN A 167 10.68 -1.73 -15.07
C ASN A 167 9.56 -1.12 -15.94
N GLN A 168 8.75 -0.19 -15.40
CA GLN A 168 7.68 0.51 -16.12
C GLN A 168 6.76 -0.46 -16.88
N PRO A 169 6.05 -1.35 -16.18
CA PRO A 169 5.20 -2.33 -16.83
C PRO A 169 4.06 -1.67 -17.58
N GLU A 170 3.88 -2.10 -18.82
CA GLU A 170 2.76 -1.69 -19.68
C GLU A 170 1.77 -2.85 -19.80
N LEU A 171 0.48 -2.54 -19.84
CA LEU A 171 -0.55 -3.55 -20.08
C LEU A 171 -0.55 -3.96 -21.56
N ASN A 172 -0.34 -5.25 -21.82
CA ASN A 172 -0.28 -5.78 -23.18
C ASN A 172 -1.52 -5.35 -23.99
N GLY A 173 -1.30 -4.66 -25.12
CA GLY A 173 -2.36 -4.20 -26.03
C GLY A 173 -2.91 -2.80 -25.77
N TYR A 174 -2.50 -2.14 -24.68
CA TYR A 174 -2.91 -0.78 -24.33
C TYR A 174 -1.68 0.06 -23.96
N ALA A 175 -1.61 1.32 -24.40
CA ALA A 175 -0.53 2.24 -24.04
C ALA A 175 -0.71 2.82 -22.63
N GLU A 176 -1.16 2.00 -21.68
CA GLU A 176 -1.37 2.38 -20.29
C GLU A 176 -0.20 1.84 -19.45
N GLU A 177 0.66 2.77 -19.02
CA GLU A 177 1.74 2.50 -18.06
C GLU A 177 1.14 2.30 -16.67
N LEU A 178 1.56 1.24 -15.97
CA LEU A 178 1.21 1.06 -14.56
C LEU A 178 1.91 2.09 -13.66
N PRO A 179 1.36 2.37 -12.46
CA PRO A 179 1.94 3.35 -11.54
C PRO A 179 3.42 3.08 -11.25
N GLN A 180 4.27 4.08 -11.47
CA GLN A 180 5.68 4.05 -11.11
C GLN A 180 5.90 5.13 -10.05
N ALA A 181 6.12 4.68 -8.81
CA ALA A 181 6.25 5.56 -7.66
C ALA A 181 7.64 5.45 -7.04
N MET A 182 8.24 6.60 -6.74
CA MET A 182 9.44 6.71 -5.93
C MET A 182 9.05 7.23 -4.55
N ARG A 183 9.44 6.51 -3.50
CA ARG A 183 9.09 6.84 -2.12
C ARG A 183 10.35 7.00 -1.29
N ILE A 184 10.39 8.02 -0.45
CA ILE A 184 11.37 8.18 0.62
C ILE A 184 10.64 8.49 1.91
N GLY A 185 11.14 8.00 3.04
CA GLY A 185 10.49 8.23 4.31
C GLY A 185 11.42 8.07 5.50
N VAL A 186 10.94 8.56 6.64
CA VAL A 186 11.63 8.51 7.92
C VAL A 186 10.65 8.03 8.97
N ALA A 187 11.11 7.13 9.83
CA ALA A 187 10.43 6.77 11.06
C ALA A 187 11.25 7.25 12.26
N TYR A 188 10.55 7.83 13.23
CA TYR A 188 11.13 8.31 14.48
C TYR A 188 10.40 7.72 15.67
N GLN A 189 11.13 7.06 16.56
CA GLN A 189 10.63 6.46 17.79
C GLN A 189 11.29 7.11 19.01
N PRO A 190 10.80 8.27 19.49
CA PRO A 190 11.38 8.95 20.64
C PRO A 190 11.29 8.14 21.93
N VAL A 191 10.21 7.37 22.08
CA VAL A 191 9.93 6.52 23.24
C VAL A 191 9.22 5.24 22.77
N ALA A 192 9.24 4.19 23.58
CA ALA A 192 8.67 2.89 23.22
C ALA A 192 7.19 2.98 22.77
N ALA A 193 6.40 3.86 23.40
CA ALA A 193 4.97 4.01 23.15
C ALA A 193 4.61 4.93 21.97
N LEU A 194 5.55 5.62 21.33
CA LEU A 194 5.25 6.62 20.30
C LEU A 194 6.15 6.44 19.08
N GLN A 195 5.52 6.35 17.90
CA GLN A 195 6.20 6.36 16.61
C GLN A 195 5.60 7.44 15.73
N ALA A 196 6.47 8.20 15.06
CA ALA A 196 6.09 9.20 14.08
C ALA A 196 6.72 8.86 12.73
N PHE A 197 6.00 9.17 11.67
CA PHE A 197 6.35 8.80 10.31
C PHE A 197 6.15 10.00 9.38
N LEU A 198 7.08 10.14 8.44
CA LEU A 198 6.99 11.07 7.34
C LEU A 198 7.40 10.32 6.08
N SER A 199 6.60 10.42 5.02
CA SER A 199 7.00 9.95 3.70
C SER A 199 6.70 11.01 2.64
N VAL A 200 7.50 10.96 1.59
CA VAL A 200 7.28 11.69 0.35
C VAL A 200 7.22 10.67 -0.77
N GLU A 201 6.15 10.74 -1.55
CA GLU A 201 5.93 9.92 -2.72
C GLU A 201 5.92 10.80 -3.96
N LYS A 202 6.63 10.39 -5.00
CA LYS A 202 6.52 10.97 -6.33
C LYS A 202 6.14 9.85 -7.29
N ASP A 203 4.86 9.85 -7.66
CA ASP A 203 4.42 9.14 -8.85
C ASP A 203 4.94 9.85 -10.11
N ARG A 204 5.16 9.14 -11.21
CA ARG A 204 5.59 9.71 -12.49
C ARG A 204 4.64 10.82 -12.98
N TRP A 205 3.34 10.63 -12.84
CA TRP A 205 2.30 11.49 -13.43
C TRP A 205 1.77 12.57 -12.48
N TYR A 206 1.81 12.32 -11.17
CA TYR A 206 1.26 13.24 -10.17
C TYR A 206 2.31 14.13 -9.50
N ALA A 207 1.86 15.20 -8.84
CA ALA A 207 2.75 16.02 -8.02
C ALA A 207 3.28 15.21 -6.82
N PRO A 208 4.43 15.57 -6.23
CA PRO A 208 4.88 14.93 -5.01
C PRO A 208 3.82 15.03 -3.91
N GLU A 209 3.57 13.91 -3.24
CA GLU A 209 2.64 13.78 -2.14
C GLU A 209 3.41 13.59 -0.83
N VAL A 210 2.95 14.24 0.23
CA VAL A 210 3.55 14.12 1.56
C VAL A 210 2.54 13.47 2.49
N ALA A 211 2.95 12.39 3.14
CA ALA A 211 2.15 11.73 4.17
C ALA A 211 2.85 11.79 5.52
N VAL A 212 2.07 12.10 6.54
CA VAL A 212 2.50 12.08 7.95
C VAL A 212 1.62 11.11 8.72
N GLY A 213 2.20 10.42 9.69
CA GLY A 213 1.49 9.46 10.52
C GLY A 213 2.07 9.38 11.91
N VAL A 214 1.21 9.10 12.89
CA VAL A 214 1.59 8.88 14.28
C VAL A 214 0.89 7.63 14.77
N SER A 215 1.66 6.77 15.45
CA SER A 215 1.16 5.60 16.17
C SER A 215 1.49 5.75 17.65
N TYR A 216 0.47 5.64 18.50
CA TYR A 216 0.60 5.71 19.95
C TYR A 216 0.07 4.44 20.61
N GLN A 217 0.94 3.76 21.35
CA GLN A 217 0.63 2.56 22.10
C GLN A 217 0.03 2.95 23.46
N ILE A 218 -1.27 2.74 23.64
CA ILE A 218 -1.98 3.03 24.90
C ILE A 218 -1.67 1.95 25.95
N SER A 219 -1.59 0.70 25.52
CA SER A 219 -1.27 -0.47 26.34
C SER A 219 -0.63 -1.53 25.45
N GLU A 220 -0.09 -2.62 25.98
CA GLU A 220 0.49 -3.70 25.17
C GLU A 220 -0.47 -4.24 24.09
N GLN A 221 -1.79 -4.17 24.35
CA GLN A 221 -2.82 -4.69 23.46
C GLN A 221 -3.47 -3.64 22.57
N LEU A 222 -3.25 -2.34 22.80
CA LEU A 222 -4.02 -1.29 22.12
C LEU A 222 -3.12 -0.19 21.62
N ALA A 223 -3.20 0.09 20.32
CA ALA A 223 -2.61 1.25 19.69
C ALA A 223 -3.67 2.08 18.97
N ILE A 224 -3.52 3.40 19.04
CA ILE A 224 -4.26 4.36 18.22
C ILE A 224 -3.32 4.95 17.20
N GLN A 225 -3.84 5.21 16.01
CA GLN A 225 -3.08 5.68 14.87
C GLN A 225 -3.85 6.81 14.19
N SER A 226 -3.12 7.78 13.68
CA SER A 226 -3.68 8.88 12.90
C SER A 226 -2.69 9.30 11.84
N GLY A 227 -3.19 9.75 10.70
CA GLY A 227 -2.38 10.19 9.59
C GLY A 227 -3.07 11.27 8.78
N TYR A 228 -2.26 11.90 7.94
CA TYR A 228 -2.72 12.91 7.01
C TYR A 228 -1.88 12.85 5.75
N ASN A 229 -2.53 13.08 4.61
CA ASN A 229 -1.88 13.12 3.32
C ASN A 229 -2.25 14.42 2.60
N THR A 230 -1.22 15.15 2.13
CA THR A 230 -1.34 16.52 1.63
C THR A 230 -2.00 16.66 0.25
N GLN A 231 -1.77 15.72 -0.68
CA GLN A 231 -2.31 15.89 -2.05
C GLN A 231 -3.78 15.46 -2.09
N ALA A 232 -4.10 14.38 -1.41
CA ALA A 232 -5.46 13.85 -1.37
C ALA A 232 -6.37 14.54 -0.34
N ASP A 233 -5.82 15.39 0.54
CA ASP A 233 -6.51 16.01 1.67
C ASP A 233 -7.31 14.98 2.49
N LYS A 234 -6.64 13.87 2.84
CA LYS A 234 -7.23 12.70 3.48
C LYS A 234 -6.77 12.59 4.94
N PRO A 235 -7.52 13.15 5.91
CA PRO A 235 -7.33 12.77 7.30
C PRO A 235 -7.70 11.30 7.51
N SER A 236 -6.90 10.62 8.33
CA SER A 236 -7.08 9.21 8.65
C SER A 236 -6.90 8.94 10.13
N ALA A 237 -7.62 7.95 10.62
CA ALA A 237 -7.51 7.47 12.00
C ALA A 237 -7.83 5.99 12.08
N GLY A 238 -7.25 5.31 13.05
CA GLY A 238 -7.51 3.90 13.27
C GLY A 238 -7.08 3.41 14.63
N VAL A 239 -7.50 2.19 14.92
CA VAL A 239 -7.22 1.47 16.16
C VAL A 239 -6.72 0.08 15.79
N GLN A 240 -5.65 -0.33 16.47
CA GLN A 240 -5.14 -1.69 16.39
C GLN A 240 -5.22 -2.34 17.76
N PHE A 241 -5.88 -3.50 17.80
CA PHE A 241 -5.93 -4.37 18.96
C PHE A 241 -5.06 -5.60 18.72
N SER A 242 -4.16 -5.90 19.64
CA SER A 242 -3.21 -7.01 19.57
C SER A 242 -3.35 -7.87 20.82
N ALA A 243 -3.77 -9.13 20.66
CA ALA A 243 -3.91 -10.07 21.76
C ALA A 243 -3.32 -11.42 21.37
N MET A 244 -2.32 -11.88 22.15
CA MET A 244 -1.61 -13.12 21.91
C MET A 244 -0.97 -13.16 20.51
N GLN A 245 -1.58 -13.89 19.58
CA GLN A 245 -1.12 -14.14 18.21
C GLN A 245 -2.08 -13.50 17.19
N LEU A 246 -3.06 -12.71 17.65
CA LEU A 246 -4.10 -12.13 16.83
C LEU A 246 -4.01 -10.60 16.88
N ASP A 247 -3.99 -9.99 15.70
CA ASP A 247 -4.14 -8.55 15.52
C ASP A 247 -5.45 -8.25 14.80
N ILE A 248 -6.21 -7.29 15.31
CA ILE A 248 -7.42 -6.77 14.69
C ILE A 248 -7.19 -5.27 14.47
N GLY A 249 -7.41 -4.82 13.25
CA GLY A 249 -7.27 -3.42 12.87
C GLY A 249 -8.58 -2.88 12.32
N TYR A 250 -8.90 -1.65 12.70
CA TYR A 250 -9.93 -0.85 12.06
C TYR A 250 -9.37 0.53 11.76
N ALA A 251 -9.66 1.06 10.58
CA ALA A 251 -9.32 2.42 10.21
C ALA A 251 -10.36 3.07 9.34
N MET A 252 -10.38 4.39 9.36
CA MET A 252 -11.23 5.24 8.56
C MET A 252 -10.35 6.30 7.89
N GLN A 253 -10.58 6.50 6.60
CA GLN A 253 -10.08 7.64 5.85
C GLN A 253 -11.27 8.46 5.38
N TYR A 254 -11.13 9.78 5.39
CA TYR A 254 -12.16 10.69 4.91
C TYR A 254 -11.63 11.50 3.74
N HIS A 255 -12.33 11.47 2.61
CA HIS A 255 -12.09 12.34 1.48
C HIS A 255 -13.20 13.39 1.44
N PHE A 256 -12.85 14.67 1.36
CA PHE A 256 -13.83 15.76 1.45
C PHE A 256 -14.94 15.69 0.38
N ASP A 257 -14.60 15.33 -0.85
CA ASP A 257 -15.59 15.18 -1.94
C ASP A 257 -16.27 13.81 -1.99
N LEU A 258 -15.54 12.72 -1.72
CA LEU A 258 -16.00 11.35 -1.98
C LEU A 258 -16.54 10.64 -0.72
N GLY A 259 -16.29 11.19 0.47
CA GLY A 259 -16.76 10.65 1.74
C GLY A 259 -15.81 9.63 2.37
N GLU A 260 -16.38 8.74 3.18
CA GLU A 260 -15.65 7.85 4.07
C GLU A 260 -15.26 6.52 3.43
N THR A 261 -14.08 6.03 3.79
CA THR A 261 -13.63 4.67 3.49
C THR A 261 -13.24 3.96 4.78
N HIS A 262 -13.80 2.77 4.98
CA HIS A 262 -13.52 1.94 6.14
C HIS A 262 -12.61 0.78 5.75
N PHE A 263 -11.63 0.50 6.59
CA PHE A 263 -10.66 -0.56 6.43
C PHE A 263 -10.72 -1.50 7.62
N PHE A 264 -10.77 -2.79 7.34
CA PHE A 264 -10.79 -3.85 8.34
C PHE A 264 -9.64 -4.80 8.09
N SER A 265 -8.93 -5.17 9.15
CA SER A 265 -7.80 -6.08 9.10
C SER A 265 -7.91 -7.12 10.19
N VAL A 266 -7.63 -8.36 9.84
CA VAL A 266 -7.39 -9.43 10.81
C VAL A 266 -6.09 -10.09 10.42
N ALA A 267 -5.16 -10.18 11.37
CA ALA A 267 -3.89 -10.84 11.17
C ALA A 267 -3.58 -11.83 12.27
N PHE A 268 -2.93 -12.93 11.89
CA PHE A 268 -2.38 -13.92 12.78
C PHE A 268 -0.87 -13.90 12.69
N HIS A 269 -0.18 -14.00 13.82
CA HIS A 269 1.27 -13.98 13.88
C HIS A 269 1.82 -14.94 14.92
N ARG A 270 3.00 -15.50 14.67
CA ARG A 270 3.67 -16.43 15.59
C ARG A 270 5.18 -16.21 15.63
#